data_AF-A0A947G3G8-F1
#
_entry.id   AF-A0A947G3G8-F1
#
_cell.length_a   1.000
_cell.length_b   1.000
_cell.length_c   1.000
_cell.angle_alpha   90.00
_cell.angle_beta   90.00
_cell.angle_gamma   90.00
#
_symmetry.space_group_name_H-M   'P 1'
#
loop_
_entity.id
_entity.type
_entity.pdbx_description
1 polymer ?
#
loop_
_entity_poly.entity_id
_entity_poly.type
_entity_poly.pdbx_seq_one_letter_code
_entity_poly.pdbx_strand_id
1 'polypeptide(L)'
;VVAVGGGGLLGGVLDGLDRVGWRKCRVLAVETEGASSFNRSLAAGRVVELDAITSVAKSLGARRVSDEVLARALARGVESHVVSDPDAIAAVVRFADDSRQLVEPACGAALAAVYDWRQGPTGSVLAIVCGGAGVTAGDLVRWRSGS
;
A
#
# COMPACT_ATOMS: atom_id res chain seq x y z
N VAL A 1 -3.24 7.73 1.82
CA VAL A 1 -2.30 6.59 1.75
C VAL A 1 -3.04 5.38 1.22
N VAL A 2 -2.52 4.76 0.16
CA VAL A 2 -3.20 3.69 -0.58
C VAL A 2 -2.20 2.57 -0.84
N ALA A 3 -2.53 1.33 -0.48
CA ALA A 3 -1.72 0.18 -0.86
C ALA A 3 -1.92 -0.14 -2.35
N VAL A 4 -0.86 -0.53 -3.06
CA VAL A 4 -0.89 -0.75 -4.51
C VAL A 4 -0.44 -2.16 -4.86
N GLY A 5 -1.25 -2.85 -5.67
CA GLY A 5 -0.84 -4.05 -6.39
C GLY A 5 -0.99 -3.81 -7.89
N GLY A 6 -2.03 -4.37 -8.51
CA GLY A 6 -2.33 -4.12 -9.94
C GLY A 6 -2.78 -2.69 -10.28
N GLY A 7 -3.04 -1.85 -9.27
CA GLY A 7 -3.36 -0.43 -9.44
C GLY A 7 -4.85 -0.07 -9.47
N GLY A 8 -5.77 -1.04 -9.45
CA GLY A 8 -7.22 -0.76 -9.53
C GLY A 8 -7.74 0.17 -8.43
N LEU A 9 -7.36 -0.07 -7.17
CA LEU A 9 -7.74 0.82 -6.06
C LEU A 9 -7.14 2.22 -6.21
N LEU A 10 -5.86 2.31 -6.59
CA LEU A 10 -5.21 3.60 -6.86
C LEU A 10 -5.95 4.35 -7.97
N GLY A 11 -6.24 3.70 -9.10
CA GLY A 11 -6.99 4.28 -10.21
C GLY A 11 -8.34 4.85 -9.77
N GLY A 12 -9.12 4.07 -9.01
CA GLY A 12 -10.39 4.54 -8.46
C GLY A 12 -10.27 5.73 -7.50
N VAL A 13 -9.21 5.77 -6.68
CA VAL A 13 -8.90 6.92 -5.82
C VAL A 13 -8.57 8.14 -6.67
N LEU A 14 -7.74 8.00 -7.70
CA LEU A 14 -7.40 9.11 -8.61
C LEU A 14 -8.65 9.65 -9.31
N ASP A 15 -9.51 8.75 -9.81
CA ASP A 15 -10.81 9.12 -10.40
C ASP A 15 -11.71 9.88 -9.44
N GLY A 16 -11.84 9.40 -8.21
CA GLY A 16 -12.64 10.05 -7.19
C GLY A 16 -12.14 11.48 -6.91
N LEU A 17 -10.83 11.63 -6.71
CA LEU A 17 -10.20 12.93 -6.44
C LEU A 17 -10.39 13.91 -7.61
N ASP A 18 -10.26 13.44 -8.85
CA ASP A 18 -10.44 14.28 -10.04
C ASP A 18 -11.90 14.72 -10.18
N ARG A 19 -12.86 13.80 -9.96
CA ARG A 19 -14.31 14.08 -10.03
C ARG A 19 -14.77 15.16 -9.05
N VAL A 20 -14.21 15.18 -7.84
CA VAL A 20 -14.54 16.20 -6.82
C VAL A 20 -13.61 17.42 -6.86
N GLY A 21 -12.70 17.50 -7.83
CA GLY A 21 -11.81 18.64 -8.02
C GLY A 21 -10.66 18.75 -7.00
N TRP A 22 -10.34 17.70 -6.26
CA TRP A 22 -9.31 17.69 -5.22
C TRP A 22 -7.90 17.52 -5.80
N ARG A 23 -7.48 18.44 -6.66
CA ARG A 23 -6.18 18.40 -7.36
C ARG A 23 -4.96 18.55 -6.45
N LYS A 24 -5.12 19.22 -5.30
CA LYS A 24 -4.04 19.43 -4.31
C LYS A 24 -3.90 18.28 -3.31
N CYS A 25 -4.80 17.30 -3.32
CA CYS A 25 -4.72 16.16 -2.43
C CYS A 25 -3.56 15.26 -2.85
N ARG A 26 -2.57 15.13 -1.96
CA ARG A 26 -1.41 14.26 -2.13
C ARG A 26 -1.80 12.80 -1.95
N VAL A 27 -1.27 11.94 -2.81
CA VAL A 27 -1.50 10.50 -2.76
C VAL A 27 -0.16 9.82 -2.56
N LEU A 28 -0.06 9.08 -1.46
CA LEU A 28 1.05 8.17 -1.18
C LEU A 28 0.61 6.75 -1.53
N ALA A 29 1.21 6.19 -2.58
CA ALA A 29 1.09 4.80 -2.98
C ALA A 29 2.14 3.96 -2.24
N VAL A 30 1.71 2.90 -1.56
CA VAL A 30 2.60 2.05 -0.77
C VAL A 30 2.56 0.62 -1.28
N GLU A 31 3.75 0.02 -1.42
CA GLU A 31 3.93 -1.39 -1.76
C GLU A 31 4.87 -2.06 -0.76
N THR A 32 4.96 -3.39 -0.80
CA THR A 32 6.03 -4.14 -0.14
C THR A 32 7.19 -4.42 -1.09
N GLU A 33 8.40 -4.59 -0.56
CA GLU A 33 9.63 -4.84 -1.35
C GLU A 33 9.47 -5.99 -2.37
N GLY A 34 8.83 -7.09 -1.95
CA GLY A 34 8.62 -8.27 -2.79
C GLY A 34 7.43 -8.16 -3.78
N ALA A 35 6.72 -7.04 -3.80
CA ALA A 35 5.59 -6.77 -4.70
C ALA A 35 5.61 -5.34 -5.26
N SER A 36 6.78 -4.70 -5.35
CA SER A 36 6.94 -3.27 -5.64
C SER A 36 6.86 -2.88 -7.14
N SER A 37 5.91 -3.44 -7.89
CA SER A 37 5.88 -3.26 -9.36
C SER A 37 5.56 -1.82 -9.76
N PHE A 38 4.69 -1.13 -9.02
CA PHE A 38 4.32 0.26 -9.28
C PHE A 38 5.45 1.23 -8.95
N ASN A 39 6.16 1.07 -7.83
CA ASN A 39 7.29 1.89 -7.42
C ASN A 39 8.40 1.86 -8.48
N ARG A 40 8.79 0.65 -8.92
CA ARG A 40 9.80 0.49 -9.97
C ARG A 40 9.33 1.11 -11.29
N SER A 41 8.05 0.94 -11.62
CA SER A 41 7.46 1.54 -12.83
C SER A 41 7.43 3.07 -12.78
N LEU A 42 7.08 3.63 -11.63
CA LEU A 42 7.02 5.08 -11.39
C LEU A 42 8.41 5.70 -11.48
N ALA A 43 9.41 5.09 -10.86
CA ALA A 43 10.80 5.53 -10.94
C ALA A 43 11.36 5.44 -12.37
N ALA A 44 10.97 4.43 -13.14
CA ALA A 44 11.39 4.24 -14.53
C ALA A 44 10.61 5.10 -15.54
N GLY A 45 9.49 5.72 -15.13
CA GLY A 45 8.58 6.44 -16.03
C GLY A 45 7.85 5.56 -17.05
N ARG A 46 7.91 4.23 -16.90
CA ARG A 46 7.30 3.23 -17.78
C ARG A 46 7.03 1.95 -17.00
N VAL A 47 6.10 1.13 -17.48
CA VAL A 47 5.78 -0.12 -16.78
C VAL A 47 7.00 -1.07 -16.76
N VAL A 48 7.28 -1.58 -15.56
CA VAL A 48 8.30 -2.57 -15.25
C VAL A 48 7.61 -3.83 -14.73
N GLU A 49 8.02 -4.98 -15.24
CA GLU A 49 7.55 -6.28 -14.77
C GLU A 49 8.57 -6.87 -13.79
N LEU A 50 8.10 -7.35 -12.63
CA LEU A 50 8.89 -8.09 -11.67
C LEU A 50 9.09 -9.53 -12.14
N ASP A 51 10.23 -10.16 -11.84
CA ASP A 51 10.47 -11.57 -12.18
C ASP A 51 9.59 -12.54 -11.37
N ALA A 52 9.29 -12.18 -10.12
CA ALA A 52 8.44 -12.94 -9.22
C ALA A 52 7.84 -12.04 -8.14
N ILE A 53 6.78 -12.53 -7.49
CA ILE A 53 6.26 -11.96 -6.24
C ILE A 53 6.85 -12.75 -5.09
N THR A 54 7.62 -12.09 -4.23
CA THR A 54 8.27 -12.72 -3.07
C THR A 54 7.70 -12.25 -1.74
N SER A 55 6.75 -11.31 -1.76
CA SER A 55 6.14 -10.74 -0.56
C SER A 55 5.07 -11.64 0.05
N VAL A 56 4.95 -11.60 1.39
CA VAL A 56 3.83 -12.16 2.15
C VAL A 56 2.50 -11.46 1.86
N ALA A 57 2.54 -10.20 1.41
CA ALA A 57 1.36 -9.39 1.07
C ALA A 57 0.80 -9.78 -0.31
N LYS A 58 0.24 -10.99 -0.41
CA LYS A 58 -0.19 -11.62 -1.67
C LYS A 58 -1.19 -10.79 -2.49
N SER A 59 -2.06 -10.01 -1.86
CA SER A 59 -3.03 -9.15 -2.56
C SER A 59 -2.38 -7.94 -3.24
N LEU A 60 -1.14 -7.58 -2.88
CA LEU A 60 -0.31 -6.64 -3.64
C LEU A 60 0.37 -7.30 -4.84
N GLY A 61 0.34 -8.63 -4.94
CA GLY A 61 1.16 -9.47 -5.82
C GLY A 61 0.88 -9.39 -7.32
N ALA A 62 0.79 -8.19 -7.88
CA ALA A 62 0.83 -7.96 -9.31
C ALA A 62 2.28 -7.80 -9.77
N ARG A 63 2.72 -8.64 -10.70
CA ARG A 63 4.07 -8.53 -11.30
C ARG A 63 4.22 -7.26 -12.13
N ARG A 64 3.10 -6.72 -12.61
CA ARG A 64 3.02 -5.57 -13.50
C ARG A 64 1.82 -4.71 -13.10
N VAL A 65 2.03 -3.41 -12.93
CA VAL A 65 0.92 -2.45 -12.71
C VAL A 65 0.23 -2.11 -14.04
N SER A 66 -1.03 -1.66 -13.98
CA SER A 66 -1.74 -1.13 -15.15
C SER A 66 -1.02 0.06 -15.78
N ASP A 67 -0.87 0.03 -17.12
CA ASP A 67 -0.32 1.13 -17.92
C ASP A 67 -1.09 2.44 -17.71
N GLU A 68 -2.41 2.36 -17.67
CA GLU A 68 -3.29 3.52 -17.48
C GLU A 68 -3.07 4.15 -16.11
N VAL A 69 -3.02 3.32 -15.07
CA VAL A 69 -2.82 3.79 -13.68
C VAL A 69 -1.45 4.45 -13.55
N LEU A 70 -0.41 3.88 -14.16
CA LEU A 70 0.92 4.48 -14.16
C LEU A 70 0.93 5.85 -14.85
N ALA A 71 0.35 5.96 -16.05
CA ALA A 71 0.31 7.22 -16.79
C ALA A 71 -0.39 8.32 -15.99
N ARG A 72 -1.52 7.98 -15.35
CA ARG A 72 -2.26 8.91 -14.49
C ARG A 72 -1.48 9.29 -13.23
N ALA A 73 -0.80 8.33 -12.61
CA ALA A 73 0.03 8.57 -11.45
C ALA A 73 1.19 9.53 -11.75
N LEU A 74 1.87 9.35 -12.88
CA LEU A 74 2.93 10.25 -13.35
C LEU A 74 2.39 11.67 -13.60
N ALA A 75 1.27 11.79 -14.31
CA ALA A 75 0.67 13.09 -14.62
C ALA A 75 0.22 13.86 -13.36
N ARG A 76 -0.26 13.14 -12.34
CA ARG A 76 -0.68 13.73 -11.06
C ARG A 76 0.48 14.04 -10.11
N GLY A 77 1.61 13.34 -10.25
CA GLY A 77 2.70 13.38 -9.27
C GLY A 77 2.38 12.58 -8.01
N VAL A 78 1.87 11.35 -8.17
CA VAL A 78 1.70 10.40 -7.06
C VAL A 78 3.07 10.09 -6.45
N GLU A 79 3.15 10.09 -5.12
CA GLU A 79 4.36 9.69 -4.39
C GLU A 79 4.31 8.19 -4.13
N SER A 80 5.46 7.51 -4.18
CA SER A 80 5.57 6.08 -3.89
C SER A 80 6.50 5.82 -2.72
N HIS A 81 6.11 4.89 -1.85
CA HIS A 81 6.90 4.41 -0.74
C HIS A 81 6.87 2.88 -0.71
N VAL A 82 7.98 2.25 -0.35
CA VAL A 82 8.10 0.80 -0.24
C VAL A 82 8.48 0.47 1.18
N VAL A 83 7.77 -0.48 1.78
CA VAL A 83 8.04 -0.98 3.13
C VAL A 83 8.45 -2.45 3.09
N SER A 84 9.11 -2.91 4.14
CA SER A 84 9.46 -4.33 4.27
C SER A 84 8.23 -5.16 4.67
N ASP A 85 8.25 -6.45 4.37
CA ASP A 85 7.22 -7.40 4.86
C ASP A 85 7.12 -7.43 6.39
N PRO A 86 8.24 -7.46 7.15
CA PRO A 86 8.21 -7.32 8.61
C PRO A 86 7.51 -6.04 9.09
N ASP A 87 7.75 -4.88 8.47
CA ASP A 87 7.11 -3.63 8.87
C ASP A 87 5.60 -3.67 8.60
N ALA A 88 5.21 -4.21 7.44
CA ALA A 88 3.80 -4.41 7.11
C ALA A 88 3.11 -5.34 8.13
N ILE A 89 3.75 -6.45 8.51
CA ILE A 89 3.25 -7.37 9.53
C ILE A 89 3.15 -6.69 10.91
N ALA A 90 4.18 -5.96 11.32
CA ALA A 90 4.19 -5.24 12.59
C ALA A 90 3.05 -4.21 12.64
N ALA A 91 2.78 -3.53 11.53
CA ALA A 91 1.64 -2.62 11.41
C ALA A 91 0.28 -3.33 11.51
N VAL A 92 0.13 -4.54 10.97
CA VAL A 92 -1.09 -5.36 11.16
C VAL A 92 -1.30 -5.69 12.64
N VAL A 93 -0.24 -6.15 13.32
CA VAL A 93 -0.30 -6.50 14.75
C VAL A 93 -0.69 -5.28 15.58
N ARG A 94 -0.03 -4.14 15.35
CA ARG A 94 -0.31 -2.88 16.03
C ARG A 94 -1.73 -2.39 15.77
N PHE A 95 -2.19 -2.47 14.52
CA PHE A 95 -3.55 -2.07 14.16
C PHE A 95 -4.62 -2.95 14.82
N ALA A 96 -4.37 -4.25 14.96
CA ALA A 96 -5.27 -5.13 15.70
C ALA A 96 -5.35 -4.76 17.19
N ASP A 97 -4.26 -4.29 17.79
CA ASP A 97 -4.27 -3.78 19.17
C ASP A 97 -5.01 -2.46 19.32
N ASP A 98 -4.78 -1.52 18.40
CA ASP A 98 -5.37 -0.18 18.44
C ASP A 98 -6.87 -0.18 18.07
N SER A 99 -7.24 -0.91 17.01
CA SER A 99 -8.57 -0.84 16.39
C SER A 99 -9.47 -2.05 16.67
N ARG A 100 -8.91 -3.13 17.22
CA ARG A 100 -9.59 -4.44 17.41
C ARG A 100 -10.10 -5.06 16.11
N GLN A 101 -9.48 -4.73 14.98
CA GLN A 101 -9.79 -5.28 13.67
C GLN A 101 -8.63 -6.08 13.10
N LEU A 102 -8.94 -7.20 12.43
CA LEU A 102 -7.97 -7.99 11.68
C LEU A 102 -7.92 -7.52 10.24
N VAL A 103 -6.71 -7.33 9.74
CA VAL A 103 -6.45 -6.88 8.36
C VAL A 103 -5.28 -7.67 7.78
N GLU A 104 -5.18 -7.71 6.45
CA GLU A 104 -4.10 -8.45 5.79
C GLU A 104 -2.82 -7.63 5.61
N PRO A 105 -1.66 -8.26 5.35
CA PRO A 105 -0.39 -7.54 5.21
C PRO A 105 -0.38 -6.44 4.15
N ALA A 106 -1.25 -6.51 3.12
CA ALA A 106 -1.43 -5.42 2.17
C ALA A 106 -1.97 -4.12 2.82
N CYS A 107 -2.93 -4.24 3.73
CA CYS A 107 -3.35 -3.11 4.56
C CYS A 107 -2.22 -2.69 5.51
N GLY A 108 -1.50 -3.68 6.05
CA GLY A 108 -0.29 -3.48 6.84
C GLY A 108 0.72 -2.55 6.16
N ALA A 109 0.93 -2.69 4.85
CA ALA A 109 1.86 -1.83 4.12
C ALA A 109 1.47 -0.35 4.18
N ALA A 110 0.20 -0.02 3.88
CA ALA A 110 -0.29 1.35 3.98
C ALA A 110 -0.26 1.88 5.42
N LEU A 111 -0.54 1.01 6.40
CA LEU A 111 -0.51 1.35 7.82
C LEU A 111 0.92 1.59 8.33
N ALA A 112 1.90 0.80 7.89
CA ALA A 112 3.32 0.96 8.25
C ALA A 112 3.82 2.36 7.88
N ALA A 113 3.50 2.82 6.66
CA ALA A 113 3.83 4.18 6.22
C ALA A 113 3.21 5.29 7.09
N VAL A 114 2.08 5.03 7.75
CA VAL A 114 1.43 5.98 8.67
C VAL A 114 2.05 5.87 10.07
N TYR A 115 2.24 4.66 10.59
CA TYR A 115 2.79 4.42 11.92
C TYR A 115 4.23 4.92 12.06
N ASP A 116 5.02 4.86 10.99
CA ASP A 116 6.42 5.29 10.97
C ASP A 116 6.60 6.74 10.52
N TRP A 117 5.51 7.49 10.34
CA TRP A 117 5.56 8.89 9.94
C TRP A 117 6.11 9.78 11.05
N ARG A 118 7.45 9.90 11.12
CA ARG A 118 8.19 10.56 12.22
C ARG A 118 7.80 12.02 12.49
N GLN A 119 7.59 12.81 11.43
CA GLN A 119 7.25 14.23 11.56
C GLN A 119 5.73 14.47 11.66
N GLY A 120 4.92 13.42 11.50
CA GLY A 120 3.50 13.52 11.27
C GLY A 120 3.13 14.29 9.98
N PRO A 121 1.91 14.15 9.49
CA PRO A 121 1.42 14.95 8.38
C PRO A 121 1.14 16.40 8.80
N THR A 122 1.43 17.35 7.90
CA THR A 122 0.86 18.69 7.99
C THR A 122 -0.59 18.63 7.48
N GLY A 123 -1.54 18.34 8.38
CA GLY A 123 -2.98 18.26 8.08
C GLY A 123 -3.57 16.86 8.21
N SER A 124 -4.77 16.68 7.66
CA SER A 124 -5.50 15.41 7.77
C SER A 124 -4.93 14.33 6.85
N VAL A 125 -4.76 13.12 7.38
CA VAL A 125 -4.40 11.93 6.61
C VAL A 125 -5.56 10.94 6.60
N LEU A 126 -5.83 10.41 5.42
CA LEU A 126 -6.70 9.26 5.22
C LEU A 126 -5.86 8.08 4.75
N ALA A 127 -5.96 6.95 5.45
CA ALA A 127 -5.41 5.67 5.05
C ALA A 127 -6.56 4.74 4.65
N ILE A 128 -6.45 4.08 3.49
CA ILE A 128 -7.45 3.10 3.06
C ILE A 128 -7.08 1.74 3.63
N VAL A 129 -7.92 1.24 4.53
CA VAL A 129 -7.79 -0.07 5.17
C VAL A 129 -9.02 -0.89 4.76
N CYS A 130 -8.92 -1.63 3.65
CA CYS A 130 -10.05 -2.37 3.07
C CYS A 130 -10.23 -3.77 3.65
N GLY A 131 -9.45 -4.14 4.68
CA GLY A 131 -9.51 -5.45 5.34
C GLY A 131 -8.66 -6.49 4.63
N GLY A 132 -9.30 -7.58 4.21
CA GLY A 132 -8.64 -8.76 3.66
C GLY A 132 -9.12 -10.04 4.35
N ALA A 133 -9.37 -11.09 3.56
CA ALA A 133 -9.82 -12.38 4.07
C ALA A 133 -8.66 -13.38 4.30
N GLY A 134 -7.43 -12.98 3.99
CA GLY A 134 -6.26 -13.85 4.02
C GLY A 134 -5.57 -14.00 5.38
N VAL A 135 -6.15 -13.50 6.46
CA VAL A 135 -5.54 -13.49 7.80
C VAL A 135 -6.48 -14.07 8.85
N THR A 136 -5.92 -14.90 9.71
CA THR A 136 -6.57 -15.54 10.84
C THR A 136 -5.99 -15.05 12.17
N ALA A 137 -6.70 -15.30 13.27
CA ALA A 137 -6.15 -15.06 14.60
C ALA A 137 -4.86 -15.87 14.87
N GLY A 138 -4.73 -17.06 14.28
CA GLY A 138 -3.50 -17.87 14.38
C GLY A 138 -2.30 -17.22 13.69
N ASP A 139 -2.51 -16.47 12.60
CA ASP A 139 -1.44 -15.71 11.94
C ASP A 139 -0.91 -14.60 12.84
N LEU A 140 -1.79 -13.86 13.51
CA LEU A 140 -1.39 -12.84 14.49
C LEU A 140 -0.54 -13.41 15.63
N VAL A 141 -0.89 -14.58 16.16
CA VAL A 141 -0.12 -15.23 17.21
C VAL A 141 1.29 -15.55 16.72
N ARG A 142 1.43 -16.10 15.51
CA ARG A 142 2.73 -16.39 14.89
C ARG A 142 3.57 -15.14 14.66
N TRP A 143 2.95 -14.08 14.15
CA TRP A 143 3.63 -12.81 13.92
C TRP A 143 4.10 -12.14 15.21
N ARG A 144 3.35 -12.27 16.31
CA ARG A 144 3.77 -11.77 17.63
C ARG A 144 4.94 -12.53 18.23
N SER A 145 5.05 -13.83 17.94
CA SER A 145 6.15 -14.66 18.45
C SER A 145 7.43 -14.53 17.62
N GLY A 146 7.41 -13.74 16.53
CA GLY A 146 8.55 -13.60 15.62
C GLY A 146 8.94 -14.90 14.94
N SER A 147 7.97 -15.81 14.75
CA SER A 147 8.17 -17.18 14.24
C SER A 147 7.57 -17.38 12.85
#